data_AF-A0A6P2UVP2-F1
#
_entry.id   AF-A0A6P2UVP2-F1
#
_cell.length_a   1.000
_cell.length_b   1.000
_cell.length_c   1.000
_cell.angle_alpha   90.00
_cell.angle_beta   90.00
_cell.angle_gamma   90.00
#
_symmetry.space_group_name_H-M   'P 1'
#
loop_
_entity.id
_entity.type
_entity.pdbx_description
1 polymer ?
#
loop_
_entity_poly.entity_id
_entity_poly.type
_entity_poly.pdbx_seq_one_letter_code
_entity_poly.pdbx_strand_id
1 'polypeptide(L)'
;MARHVPGEALNRQAAVEILDYARSLDRVVIDGFPANIEHLALLDDIERWQFVYVHTPRQIREQRLLARAETTKRAWTPGLKSSRDELLPDLCRHLRSKRQLSQLSNAP
;
A
#
# COMPACT_ATOMS: atom_id res chain seq x y z
N MET A 1 17.72 3.74 17.36
CA MET A 1 16.65 3.90 16.35
C MET A 1 16.97 2.99 15.18
N ALA A 2 16.14 1.97 14.91
CA ALA A 2 16.36 1.08 13.77
C ALA A 2 16.25 1.88 12.47
N ARG A 3 17.26 1.76 11.61
CA ARG A 3 17.34 2.48 10.32
C ARG A 3 16.33 1.81 9.39
N HIS A 4 15.16 2.43 9.18
CA HIS A 4 14.14 1.87 8.29
C HIS A 4 14.67 1.87 6.85
N VAL A 5 14.73 0.71 6.20
CA VAL A 5 15.18 0.61 4.81
C VAL A 5 14.03 1.02 3.89
N PRO A 6 14.26 1.91 2.91
CA PRO A 6 13.24 2.25 1.92
C PRO A 6 12.71 0.99 1.22
N GLY A 7 11.38 0.84 1.16
CA GLY A 7 10.72 -0.28 0.48
C GLY A 7 10.27 -1.43 1.39
N GLU A 8 10.67 -1.42 2.66
CA GLU A 8 10.13 -2.35 3.67
C GLU A 8 8.75 -1.92 4.15
N ALA A 9 7.93 -2.90 4.54
CA ALA A 9 6.66 -2.64 5.19
C ALA A 9 6.90 -1.93 6.54
N LEU A 10 5.93 -1.11 6.96
CA LEU A 10 5.93 -0.53 8.30
C LEU A 10 6.07 -1.65 9.34
N ASN A 11 6.95 -1.46 10.33
CA ASN A 11 6.99 -2.38 11.46
C ASN A 11 5.64 -2.38 12.21
N ARG A 12 5.38 -3.47 12.94
CA ARG A 12 4.10 -3.69 13.62
C ARG A 12 3.71 -2.54 14.55
N GLN A 13 4.66 -2.01 15.33
CA GLN A 13 4.39 -0.95 16.29
C GLN A 13 3.92 0.34 15.60
N ALA A 14 4.64 0.76 14.56
CA ALA A 14 4.27 1.94 13.77
C ALA A 14 2.91 1.75 13.08
N ALA A 15 2.62 0.54 12.58
CA ALA A 15 1.32 0.24 11.99
C ALA A 15 0.18 0.35 13.02
N VAL A 16 0.37 -0.16 14.25
CA VAL A 16 -0.61 -0.05 15.34
C VAL A 16 -0.87 1.42 15.69
N GLU A 17 0.17 2.22 15.88
CA GLU A 17 0.02 3.65 16.23
C GLU A 17 -0.73 4.44 15.15
N ILE A 18 -0.44 4.17 13.87
CA ILE A 18 -1.16 4.79 12.75
C ILE A 18 -2.64 4.37 12.76
N LEU A 19 -2.93 3.09 13.00
CA LEU A 19 -4.30 2.59 13.04
C LEU A 19 -5.09 3.14 14.22
N ASP A 20 -4.48 3.24 15.40
CA ASP A 20 -5.13 3.81 16.58
C ASP A 20 -5.49 5.29 16.38
N TYR A 21 -4.57 6.06 15.80
CA TYR A 21 -4.88 7.43 15.42
C TYR A 21 -5.97 7.50 14.34
N ALA A 22 -5.90 6.66 13.31
CA ALA A 22 -6.90 6.60 12.26
C ALA A 22 -8.30 6.25 12.80
N ARG A 23 -8.39 5.40 13.83
CA ARG A 23 -9.65 5.06 14.49
C ARG A 23 -10.30 6.23 15.22
N SER A 24 -9.50 7.21 15.69
CA SER A 24 -10.00 8.45 16.31
C SER A 24 -10.60 9.46 15.32
N LEU A 25 -10.47 9.21 14.00
CA LEU A 25 -10.98 10.09 12.96
C LEU A 25 -12.27 9.53 12.35
N ASP A 26 -13.21 10.42 12.01
CA ASP A 26 -14.47 10.04 11.38
C ASP A 26 -14.26 9.46 9.98
N ARG A 27 -13.33 10.04 9.21
CA ARG A 27 -12.98 9.62 7.85
C ARG A 27 -11.48 9.75 7.64
N VAL A 28 -10.86 8.70 7.13
CA VAL A 28 -9.42 8.63 6.92
C VAL A 28 -9.11 7.76 5.72
N VAL A 29 -8.06 8.12 4.97
CA VAL A 29 -7.50 7.30 3.89
C VAL A 29 -6.06 7.00 4.27
N ILE A 30 -5.71 5.73 4.33
CA ILE A 30 -4.34 5.29 4.60
C ILE A 30 -3.74 4.79 3.28
N ASP A 31 -2.83 5.58 2.71
CA ASP A 31 -2.12 5.18 1.49
C ASP A 31 -1.01 4.19 1.82
N GLY A 32 -1.00 3.06 1.12
CA GLY A 32 0.03 2.02 1.25
C GLY A 32 -0.17 1.04 2.41
N PHE A 33 -1.33 1.06 3.09
CA PHE A 33 -1.71 0.06 4.09
C PHE A 33 -3.06 -0.59 3.73
N PRO A 34 -3.25 -1.90 3.96
CA PRO A 34 -2.24 -2.88 4.36
C PRO A 34 -1.24 -3.16 3.23
N ALA A 35 0.01 -3.47 3.59
CA ALA A 35 1.08 -3.75 2.62
C ALA A 35 1.22 -5.24 2.29
N ASN A 36 0.69 -6.11 3.14
CA ASN A 36 0.71 -7.57 3.02
C ASN A 36 -0.45 -8.19 3.83
N ILE A 37 -0.62 -9.51 3.79
CA ILE A 37 -1.69 -10.22 4.48
C ILE A 37 -1.55 -10.16 6.01
N GLU A 38 -0.33 -10.22 6.55
CA GLU A 38 -0.10 -10.22 8.01
C GLU A 38 -0.60 -8.94 8.68
N HIS A 39 -0.56 -7.82 7.95
CA HIS A 39 -1.12 -6.54 8.42
C HIS A 39 -2.63 -6.58 8.64
N LEU A 40 -3.37 -7.49 7.99
CA LEU A 40 -4.81 -7.63 8.21
C LEU A 40 -5.13 -8.08 9.63
N ALA A 41 -4.21 -8.78 10.31
CA ALA A 41 -4.38 -9.15 11.72
C ALA A 41 -4.35 -7.94 12.68
N LEU A 42 -3.98 -6.75 12.20
CA LEU A 42 -4.01 -5.50 12.96
C LEU A 42 -5.36 -4.76 12.81
N LEU A 43 -6.19 -5.20 11.86
CA LEU A 43 -7.53 -4.66 11.59
C LEU A 43 -8.57 -5.58 12.23
N ASP A 44 -8.70 -5.50 13.55
CA ASP A 44 -9.74 -6.18 14.33
C ASP A 44 -11.16 -5.69 14.00
N ASP A 45 -11.27 -4.49 13.43
CA ASP A 45 -12.47 -3.81 12.95
C ASP A 45 -12.54 -3.79 11.41
N ILE A 46 -12.18 -4.90 10.74
CA ILE A 46 -12.01 -4.96 9.28
C ILE A 46 -13.22 -4.44 8.48
N GLU A 47 -14.42 -4.56 9.01
CA GLU A 47 -15.68 -4.07 8.43
C GLU A 47 -15.80 -2.54 8.37
N ARG A 48 -15.03 -1.80 9.17
CA ARG A 48 -14.92 -0.34 9.09
C ARG A 48 -14.19 0.10 7.82
N TRP A 49 -13.36 -0.77 7.25
CA TRP A 49 -12.41 -0.42 6.22
C TRP A 49 -12.90 -0.82 4.83
N GLN A 50 -12.83 0.12 3.89
CA GLN A 50 -12.97 -0.17 2.48
C GLN A 50 -11.58 -0.25 1.85
N PHE A 51 -11.26 -1.40 1.23
CA PHE A 51 -9.98 -1.57 0.56
C PHE A 51 -10.10 -1.20 -0.91
N VAL A 52 -9.19 -0.34 -1.37
CA VAL A 52 -9.17 0.15 -2.74
C VAL A 52 -7.85 -0.21 -3.39
N TYR A 53 -7.91 -1.03 -4.45
CA TYR A 53 -6.76 -1.31 -5.30
C TYR A 53 -6.76 -0.39 -6.51
N VAL A 54 -5.71 0.43 -6.62
CA VAL A 54 -5.47 1.29 -7.79
C VAL A 54 -4.58 0.53 -8.78
N HIS A 55 -5.18 0.08 -9.87
CA HIS A 55 -4.44 -0.59 -10.95
C HIS A 55 -3.87 0.45 -11.93
N THR A 56 -2.56 0.38 -12.15
CA THR A 56 -1.86 1.17 -13.18
C THR A 56 -0.98 0.23 -14.00
N PRO A 57 -1.08 0.24 -15.35
CA PRO A 57 -0.19 -0.54 -16.21
C PRO A 57 1.29 -0.27 -15.88
N ARG A 58 2.11 -1.32 -15.93
CA ARG A 58 3.53 -1.26 -15.55
C ARG A 58 4.29 -0.16 -16.29
N GLN A 59 4.07 -0.04 -17.60
CA GLN A 59 4.72 0.94 -18.46
C GLN A 59 4.41 2.39 -18.00
N ILE A 60 3.13 2.67 -17.71
CA ILE A 60 2.71 3.99 -17.21
C ILE A 60 3.30 4.25 -15.81
N ARG A 61 3.34 3.23 -14.95
CA ARG A 61 3.96 3.35 -13.62
C ARG A 61 5.45 3.66 -13.73
N GLU A 62 6.20 2.97 -14.60
CA GLU A 62 7.62 3.21 -14.82
C GLU A 62 7.88 4.62 -15.37
N GLN A 63 7.10 5.07 -16.36
CA GLN A 63 7.17 6.46 -16.87
C GLN A 63 6.97 7.50 -15.76
N ARG A 64 5.95 7.31 -14.91
CA ARG A 64 5.68 8.22 -13.76
C ARG A 64 6.80 8.20 -12.73
N LEU A 65 7.41 7.05 -12.47
CA LEU A 65 8.53 6.93 -11.54
C LEU A 65 9.79 7.61 -12.07
N LEU A 66 10.07 7.50 -13.37
CA LEU A 66 11.17 8.20 -14.04
C LEU A 66 10.97 9.73 -13.97
N ALA A 67 9.80 10.23 -14.41
CA ALA A 67 9.49 11.65 -14.36
C ALA A 67 9.55 12.24 -12.93
N ARG A 68 9.15 11.45 -11.92
CA ARG A 68 9.28 11.85 -10.51
C ARG A 68 10.74 11.90 -10.05
N ALA A 69 11.57 10.97 -10.50
CA ALA A 69 12.98 10.94 -10.13
C ALA A 69 13.78 12.11 -10.73
N GLU A 70 13.35 12.61 -11.90
CA GLU A 70 13.93 13.81 -12.54
C GLU A 70 13.62 15.10 -11.77
N THR A 71 12.46 15.14 -11.10
CA THR A 71 11.91 16.36 -10.48
C THR A 71 12.01 16.40 -8.96
N THR A 72 12.46 15.31 -8.32
CA THR A 72 12.48 15.18 -6.85
C THR A 72 13.78 14.57 -6.33
N LYS A 73 14.07 14.76 -5.04
CA LYS A 73 15.19 14.09 -4.35
C LYS A 73 15.01 12.57 -4.19
N ARG A 74 13.87 12.00 -4.59
CA ARG A 74 13.63 10.56 -4.55
C ARG A 74 14.18 9.92 -5.82
N ALA A 75 15.40 9.42 -5.73
CA ALA A 75 15.98 8.59 -6.78
C ALA A 75 15.09 7.34 -7.03
N TRP A 76 14.93 6.99 -8.29
CA TRP A 76 14.33 5.73 -8.72
C TRP A 76 15.39 4.92 -9.44
N THR A 77 15.51 3.63 -9.09
CA THR A 77 16.37 2.69 -9.81
C THR A 77 15.47 1.81 -10.67
N PRO A 78 15.55 1.90 -12.01
CA PRO A 78 14.79 1.04 -12.90
C PRO A 78 15.03 -0.44 -12.59
N GLY A 79 13.95 -1.23 -12.56
CA GLY A 79 14.04 -2.66 -12.26
C GLY A 79 14.26 -3.02 -10.79
N LEU A 80 14.32 -2.04 -9.87
CA LEU A 80 14.38 -2.33 -8.44
C LEU A 80 13.10 -3.04 -7.99
N LYS A 81 13.26 -4.23 -7.41
CA LYS A 81 12.16 -5.02 -6.87
C LYS A 81 11.61 -4.36 -5.61
N SER A 82 10.29 -4.39 -5.47
CA SER A 82 9.59 -3.98 -4.24
C SER A 82 8.93 -5.19 -3.62
N SER A 83 9.29 -5.54 -2.39
CA SER A 83 8.64 -6.62 -1.65
C SER A 83 7.13 -6.39 -1.54
N ARG A 84 6.69 -5.13 -1.48
CA ARG A 84 5.26 -4.78 -1.51
C ARG A 84 4.61 -5.18 -2.84
N ASP A 85 5.27 -4.96 -3.98
CA ASP A 85 4.72 -5.36 -5.28
C ASP A 85 4.63 -6.89 -5.41
N GLU A 86 5.55 -7.62 -4.78
CA GLU A 86 5.54 -9.10 -4.76
C GLU A 86 4.41 -9.66 -3.89
N LEU A 87 4.11 -9.01 -2.76
CA LEU A 87 3.07 -9.45 -1.81
C LEU A 87 1.65 -8.99 -2.17
N LEU A 88 1.53 -7.91 -2.96
CA LEU A 88 0.24 -7.30 -3.30
C LEU A 88 -0.74 -8.24 -4.00
N PRO A 89 -0.36 -9.10 -4.97
CA PRO A 89 -1.30 -10.02 -5.62
C PRO A 89 -2.02 -10.95 -4.64
N ASP A 90 -1.31 -11.46 -3.65
CA ASP A 90 -1.87 -12.39 -2.65
C ASP A 90 -2.81 -11.65 -1.69
N LEU A 91 -2.43 -10.45 -1.24
CA LEU A 91 -3.32 -9.57 -0.48
C LEU A 91 -4.61 -9.25 -1.25
N CYS A 92 -4.50 -8.86 -2.52
CA CYS A 92 -5.66 -8.59 -3.35
C CYS A 92 -6.54 -9.83 -3.53
N ARG A 93 -5.94 -11.02 -3.72
CA ARG A 93 -6.69 -12.28 -3.83
C ARG A 93 -7.46 -12.58 -2.53
N HIS A 94 -6.81 -12.41 -1.38
CA HIS A 94 -7.43 -12.58 -0.07
C HIS A 94 -8.63 -11.63 0.10
N LEU A 95 -8.46 -10.33 -0.12
CA LEU A 95 -9.52 -9.33 0.06
C LEU A 95 -10.67 -9.52 -0.94
N ARG A 96 -10.38 -9.92 -2.19
CA ARG A 96 -11.43 -10.26 -3.18
C ARG A 96 -12.26 -11.46 -2.74
N SER A 97 -11.64 -12.50 -2.17
CA SER A 97 -12.36 -13.68 -1.68
C SER A 97 -13.39 -13.36 -0.60
N LYS A 98 -13.15 -12.26 0.16
CA LYS A 98 -14.04 -11.73 1.19
C LYS A 98 -14.99 -10.63 0.70
N ARG A 99 -14.96 -10.29 -0.59
CA ARG A 99 -15.71 -9.17 -1.21
C ARG A 99 -15.41 -7.80 -0.58
N GLN A 100 -14.21 -7.61 -0.06
CA GLN A 100 -13.77 -6.38 0.61
C GLN A 100 -12.92 -5.47 -0.28
N LEU A 101 -12.62 -5.88 -1.52
CA LEU A 101 -11.76 -5.14 -2.43
C LEU A 101 -12.57 -4.44 -3.53
N SER A 102 -12.48 -3.11 -3.58
CA SER A 102 -12.84 -2.31 -4.75
C SER A 102 -11.62 -2.12 -5.64
N GLN A 103 -11.82 -2.15 -6.96
CA GLN A 103 -10.76 -1.86 -7.92
C GLN A 103 -11.06 -0.54 -8.64
N LEU A 104 -10.07 0.35 -8.63
CA LEU A 104 -10.05 1.53 -9.49
C LEU A 104 -9.01 1.31 -10.58
N SER A 105 -9.44 1.44 -11.82
CA SER A 105 -8.55 1.50 -12.98
C SER A 105 -8.64 2.90 -13.56
N ASN A 106 -7.49 3.46 -13.96
CA ASN A 106 -7.54 4.59 -14.89
C ASN A 106 -8.22 4.08 -16.16
N ALA A 107 -9.34 4.69 -16.55
CA ALA A 107 -9.88 4.52 -17.88
C ALA A 107 -8.79 4.93 -18.90
N PRO A 108 -8.73 4.26 -20.08
CA PRO A 108 -7.75 4.57 -21.12
C PRO A 108 -7.80 6.05 -21.54
#